data_AF-A0A2V6G3E6-F1
#
_entry.id   AF-A0A2V6G3E6-F1
#
_cell.length_a   1.000
_cell.length_b   1.000
_cell.length_c   1.000
_cell.angle_alpha   90.00
_cell.angle_beta   90.00
_cell.angle_gamma   90.00
#
_symmetry.space_group_name_H-M   'P 1'
#
loop_
_entity.id
_entity.type
_entity.pdbx_description
1 polymer ?
#
loop_
_entity_poly.entity_id
_entity_poly.type
_entity_poly.pdbx_seq_one_letter_code
_entity_poly.pdbx_strand_id
1 'polypeptide(L)'
;KLRDELISLIAHIEASIDFPEEGIDPDEGETLSARLDSIPGQIAALLATADEGRVLREGVRVVIYGATNAGKSSLLNRLLGYDRVIVSNTHGTTRDTIEEMVNLEGVLIRLLDTAGLRAFESDLEREGIARTEKSLQLADLRLHIADRNAPKPAHFNGRAGEPNEILVLNKSDLPEASEWKDFPALRISCATGDGLPELKEEILARVRQQNLRPESAIAINTRHRDCLRRALESCDRAQTALGEGLSAEYVAVDLDEALRSVGEVIGVVDVEQILDSVFSQFCIGK
;
A
#
# COMPACT_ATOMS: atom_id res chain seq x y z
N LYS A 1 -12.92 -19.86 5.46
CA LYS A 1 -13.57 -18.86 6.33
C LYS A 1 -14.41 -17.90 5.50
N LEU A 2 -13.87 -16.80 4.95
CA LEU A 2 -14.64 -15.85 4.13
C LEU A 2 -15.46 -16.51 3.01
N ARG A 3 -14.86 -17.46 2.28
CA ARG A 3 -15.55 -18.25 1.24
C ARG A 3 -16.76 -19.02 1.81
N ASP A 4 -16.56 -19.69 2.94
CA ASP A 4 -17.58 -20.55 3.54
C ASP A 4 -18.74 -19.70 4.11
N GLU A 5 -18.43 -18.50 4.62
CA GLU A 5 -19.43 -17.53 5.06
C GLU A 5 -20.26 -17.02 3.88
N LEU A 6 -19.63 -16.68 2.75
CA LEU A 6 -20.33 -16.31 1.50
C LEU A 6 -21.21 -17.44 0.98
N ILE A 7 -20.72 -18.69 0.94
CA ILE A 7 -21.49 -19.86 0.51
C ILE A 7 -22.73 -20.03 1.40
N SER A 8 -22.58 -19.93 2.71
CA SER A 8 -23.72 -20.06 3.62
C SER A 8 -24.73 -18.91 3.47
N LEU A 9 -24.27 -17.69 3.18
CA LEU A 9 -25.15 -16.54 2.96
C LEU A 9 -25.96 -16.71 1.67
N ILE A 10 -25.29 -17.12 0.59
CA ILE A 10 -25.92 -17.39 -0.71
C ILE A 10 -26.94 -18.52 -0.57
N ALA A 11 -26.58 -19.62 0.10
CA ALA A 11 -27.49 -20.74 0.31
C ALA A 11 -28.79 -20.32 1.02
N HIS A 12 -28.69 -19.38 1.97
CA HIS A 12 -29.85 -18.82 2.67
C HIS A 12 -30.77 -18.04 1.74
N ILE A 13 -30.18 -17.20 0.90
CA ILE A 13 -30.93 -16.36 -0.05
C ILE A 13 -31.58 -17.22 -1.14
N GLU A 14 -30.84 -18.17 -1.71
CA GLU A 14 -31.34 -19.11 -2.73
C GLU A 14 -32.50 -19.94 -2.18
N ALA A 15 -32.41 -20.44 -0.93
CA ALA A 15 -33.49 -21.17 -0.30
C ALA A 15 -34.78 -20.33 -0.16
N SER A 16 -34.66 -19.04 0.13
CA SER A 16 -35.80 -18.11 0.21
C SER A 16 -36.46 -17.82 -1.15
N ILE A 17 -35.68 -17.92 -2.25
CA ILE A 17 -36.15 -17.72 -3.63
C ILE A 17 -36.84 -18.99 -4.14
N ASP A 18 -36.20 -20.14 -3.96
CA ASP A 18 -36.65 -21.42 -4.53
C ASP A 18 -37.78 -22.08 -3.72
N PHE A 19 -37.83 -21.84 -2.40
CA PHE A 19 -38.78 -22.48 -1.49
C PHE A 19 -39.58 -21.47 -0.63
N PRO A 20 -40.26 -20.49 -1.24
CA PRO A 20 -40.99 -19.45 -0.50
C PRO A 20 -42.14 -20.02 0.35
N GLU A 21 -42.66 -21.20 0.00
CA GLU A 21 -43.79 -21.84 0.67
C GLU A 21 -43.38 -22.64 1.92
N GLU A 22 -42.09 -22.98 2.05
CA GLU A 22 -41.59 -23.70 3.24
C GLU A 22 -41.46 -22.79 4.46
N GLY A 23 -41.79 -21.50 4.34
CA GLY A 23 -41.66 -20.55 5.44
C GLY A 23 -40.22 -20.43 5.91
N ILE A 24 -39.26 -20.61 4.99
CA ILE A 24 -37.86 -20.26 5.19
C ILE A 24 -37.82 -18.73 5.26
N ASP A 25 -38.19 -18.23 6.43
CA ASP A 25 -38.05 -16.81 6.76
C ASP A 25 -36.57 -16.51 6.59
N PRO A 26 -36.17 -15.57 5.72
CA PRO A 26 -34.76 -15.29 5.46
C PRO A 26 -34.13 -14.73 6.73
N ASP A 27 -33.72 -15.58 7.68
CA ASP A 27 -32.98 -15.28 8.92
C ASP A 27 -33.31 -13.85 9.39
N GLU A 28 -34.55 -13.63 9.85
CA GLU A 28 -35.10 -12.36 10.36
C GLU A 28 -34.27 -11.15 9.89
N GLY A 29 -34.51 -10.62 8.68
CA GLY A 29 -33.61 -9.77 7.85
C GLY A 29 -32.50 -8.90 8.50
N GLU A 30 -32.63 -8.48 9.76
CA GLU A 30 -31.53 -8.01 10.61
C GLU A 30 -30.35 -9.00 10.74
N THR A 31 -30.59 -10.31 10.88
CA THR A 31 -29.51 -11.31 11.05
C THR A 31 -28.75 -11.51 9.73
N LEU A 32 -29.47 -11.62 8.62
CA LEU A 32 -28.87 -11.69 7.28
C LEU A 32 -28.09 -10.41 6.94
N SER A 33 -28.66 -9.23 7.25
CA SER A 33 -28.00 -7.94 7.07
C SER A 33 -26.73 -7.84 7.90
N ALA A 34 -26.76 -8.25 9.17
CA ALA A 34 -25.58 -8.23 10.04
C ALA A 34 -24.47 -9.17 9.55
N ARG A 35 -24.83 -10.34 9.01
CA ARG A 35 -23.87 -11.26 8.39
C ARG A 35 -23.25 -10.64 7.13
N LEU A 36 -24.08 -10.06 6.27
CA LEU A 36 -23.64 -9.37 5.07
C LEU A 36 -22.72 -8.19 5.40
N ASP A 37 -23.01 -7.43 6.46
CA ASP A 37 -22.20 -6.30 6.93
C ASP A 37 -20.83 -6.69 7.48
N SER A 38 -20.69 -7.92 7.98
CA SER A 38 -19.42 -8.41 8.51
C SER A 38 -18.39 -8.75 7.42
N ILE A 39 -18.84 -9.11 6.23
CA ILE A 39 -18.00 -9.62 5.13
C ILE A 39 -17.11 -8.49 4.54
N PRO A 40 -17.64 -7.30 4.19
CA PRO A 40 -16.83 -6.15 3.78
C PRO A 40 -15.73 -5.80 4.78
N GLY A 41 -16.02 -5.84 6.08
CA GLY A 41 -15.03 -5.57 7.13
C GLY A 41 -13.85 -6.55 7.11
N GLN A 42 -14.12 -7.83 6.88
CA GLN A 42 -13.07 -8.85 6.74
C GLN A 42 -12.26 -8.67 5.46
N ILE A 43 -12.91 -8.36 4.33
CA ILE A 43 -12.24 -8.11 3.05
C ILE A 43 -11.37 -6.84 3.13
N ALA A 44 -11.88 -5.77 3.74
CA ALA A 44 -11.16 -4.54 3.96
C ALA A 44 -9.93 -4.75 4.86
N ALA A 45 -10.05 -5.56 5.92
CA ALA A 45 -8.91 -5.93 6.76
C ALA A 45 -7.83 -6.67 5.96
N LEU A 46 -8.22 -7.62 5.09
CA LEU A 46 -7.27 -8.30 4.20
C LEU A 46 -6.64 -7.33 3.18
N LEU A 47 -7.42 -6.43 2.59
CA LEU A 47 -6.91 -5.39 1.68
C LEU A 47 -5.95 -4.43 2.38
N ALA A 48 -6.17 -4.11 3.66
CA ALA A 48 -5.26 -3.29 4.45
C ALA A 48 -3.88 -3.95 4.63
N THR A 49 -3.83 -5.29 4.67
CA THR A 49 -2.55 -6.04 4.66
C THR A 49 -1.85 -6.08 3.30
N ALA A 50 -2.47 -5.59 2.22
CA ALA A 50 -1.86 -5.57 0.89
C ALA A 50 -0.63 -4.66 0.85
N ASP A 51 -0.68 -3.51 1.52
CA ASP A 51 0.43 -2.56 1.56
C ASP A 51 1.62 -3.13 2.34
N GLU A 52 1.37 -3.88 3.41
CA GLU A 52 2.38 -4.64 4.14
C GLU A 52 3.04 -5.72 3.26
N GLY A 53 2.23 -6.45 2.49
CA GLY A 53 2.70 -7.42 1.50
C GLY A 53 3.48 -6.81 0.34
N ARG A 54 3.11 -5.58 -0.09
CA ARG A 54 3.87 -4.80 -1.07
C ARG A 54 5.23 -4.41 -0.49
N VAL A 55 5.28 -3.86 0.71
CA VAL A 55 6.55 -3.43 1.34
C VAL A 55 7.50 -4.61 1.50
N LEU A 56 7.00 -5.79 1.87
CA LEU A 56 7.84 -7.01 1.94
C LEU A 56 8.45 -7.41 0.59
N ARG A 57 7.70 -7.25 -0.52
CA ARG A 57 8.13 -7.71 -1.85
C ARG A 57 8.91 -6.65 -2.64
N GLU A 58 8.47 -5.40 -2.56
CA GLU A 58 8.97 -4.28 -3.36
C GLU A 58 9.86 -3.32 -2.56
N GLY A 59 9.88 -3.43 -1.23
CA GLY A 59 10.55 -2.51 -0.33
C GLY A 59 9.76 -1.21 -0.08
N VAL A 60 10.21 -0.46 0.92
CA VAL A 60 9.69 0.87 1.24
C VAL A 60 10.23 1.87 0.22
N ARG A 61 9.36 2.62 -0.45
CA ARG A 61 9.72 3.65 -1.43
C ARG A 61 10.15 4.92 -0.73
N VAL A 62 11.44 5.19 -0.76
CA VAL A 62 12.03 6.39 -0.16
C VAL A 62 12.49 7.33 -1.27
N VAL A 63 11.90 8.52 -1.34
CA VAL A 63 12.25 9.54 -2.34
C VAL A 63 13.19 10.56 -1.75
N ILE A 64 14.36 10.75 -2.37
CA ILE A 64 15.32 11.80 -1.98
C ILE A 64 15.13 13.00 -2.89
N TYR A 65 14.81 14.16 -2.32
CA TYR A 65 14.55 15.38 -3.10
C TYR A 65 15.06 16.64 -2.39
N GLY A 66 15.20 17.73 -3.15
CA GLY A 66 15.78 18.99 -2.67
C GLY A 66 16.47 19.77 -3.78
N ALA A 67 17.01 20.94 -3.45
CA ALA A 67 17.67 21.83 -4.42
C ALA A 67 18.90 21.16 -5.09
N THR A 68 19.32 21.69 -6.23
CA THR A 68 20.60 21.32 -6.86
C THR A 68 21.74 21.53 -5.86
N ASN A 69 22.74 20.64 -5.87
CA ASN A 69 23.91 20.69 -4.97
C ASN A 69 23.62 20.56 -3.45
N ALA A 70 22.38 20.25 -3.05
CA ALA A 70 22.05 19.91 -1.65
C ALA A 70 22.71 18.61 -1.17
N GLY A 71 23.24 17.79 -2.10
CA GLY A 71 23.94 16.54 -1.79
C GLY A 71 23.08 15.28 -1.86
N LYS A 72 21.97 15.29 -2.62
CA LYS A 72 21.10 14.12 -2.88
C LYS A 72 21.89 12.88 -3.33
N SER A 73 22.68 13.01 -4.40
CA SER A 73 23.45 11.88 -4.95
C SER A 73 24.56 11.42 -3.99
N SER A 74 25.13 12.34 -3.20
CA SER A 74 26.09 11.99 -2.16
C SER A 74 25.42 11.17 -1.06
N LEU A 75 24.23 11.57 -0.61
CA LEU A 75 23.45 10.81 0.37
C LEU A 75 23.05 9.44 -0.17
N LEU A 76 22.55 9.37 -1.40
CA LEU A 76 22.22 8.10 -2.06
C LEU A 76 23.41 7.14 -2.08
N ASN A 77 24.58 7.62 -2.52
CA ASN A 77 25.79 6.79 -2.56
C ASN A 77 26.23 6.33 -1.17
N ARG A 78 26.06 7.17 -0.15
CA ARG A 78 26.31 6.79 1.23
C ARG A 78 25.35 5.70 1.68
N LEU A 79 24.05 5.86 1.44
CA LEU A 79 23.02 4.88 1.77
C LEU A 79 23.23 3.53 1.04
N LEU A 80 23.69 3.55 -0.21
CA LEU A 80 24.06 2.34 -0.96
C LEU A 80 25.22 1.55 -0.36
N GLY A 81 26.10 2.21 0.40
CA GLY A 81 27.23 1.58 1.08
C GLY A 81 26.86 0.77 2.33
N TYR A 82 25.60 0.76 2.77
CA TYR A 82 25.16 0.12 4.02
C TYR A 82 24.69 -1.34 3.88
N ASP A 83 24.76 -1.92 2.67
CA ASP A 83 24.44 -3.30 2.24
C ASP A 83 23.55 -3.22 0.99
N ARG A 84 24.20 -3.09 -0.17
CA ARG A 84 23.51 -3.08 -1.45
C ARG A 84 22.89 -4.45 -1.70
N VAL A 85 21.59 -4.48 -2.01
CA VAL A 85 20.92 -5.71 -2.44
C VAL A 85 21.15 -5.85 -3.93
N ILE A 86 21.89 -6.90 -4.34
CA ILE A 86 22.06 -7.24 -5.76
C ILE A 86 20.77 -7.92 -6.23
N VAL A 87 19.93 -7.19 -6.97
CA VAL A 87 18.78 -7.77 -7.64
C VAL A 87 19.22 -8.25 -9.03
N SER A 88 18.95 -9.52 -9.34
CA SER A 88 19.26 -10.13 -10.63
C SER A 88 18.45 -9.46 -11.74
N ASN A 89 19.12 -8.66 -12.58
CA ASN A 89 18.53 -8.08 -13.78
C ASN A 89 18.40 -9.13 -14.88
N THR A 90 17.20 -9.71 -15.03
CA THR A 90 16.83 -10.34 -16.30
C THR A 90 16.78 -9.24 -17.36
N HIS A 91 17.60 -9.37 -18.40
CA HIS A 91 17.82 -8.35 -19.42
C HIS A 91 16.51 -7.92 -20.11
N GLY A 92 16.21 -6.62 -20.02
CA GLY A 92 15.36 -5.92 -20.98
C GLY A 92 14.01 -5.44 -20.45
N THR A 93 13.98 -4.22 -19.91
CA THR A 93 12.92 -3.23 -20.20
C THR A 93 13.46 -1.81 -19.96
N THR A 94 13.87 -1.19 -21.06
CA THR A 94 13.96 0.25 -21.35
C THR A 94 13.66 1.29 -20.24
N ARG A 95 14.66 2.15 -19.99
CA ARG A 95 14.57 3.62 -19.88
C ARG A 95 13.82 4.29 -18.71
N ASP A 96 13.38 3.55 -17.71
CA ASP A 96 12.71 4.10 -16.52
C ASP A 96 13.66 4.29 -15.32
N THR A 97 13.31 5.24 -14.46
CA THR A 97 13.99 5.73 -13.24
C THR A 97 15.05 4.79 -12.66
N ILE A 98 16.27 5.31 -12.44
CA ILE A 98 17.32 4.59 -11.70
C ILE A 98 16.83 4.41 -10.25
N GLU A 99 16.31 3.24 -9.96
CA GLU A 99 15.88 2.82 -8.65
C GLU A 99 16.96 1.92 -8.06
N GLU A 100 17.39 2.23 -6.85
CA GLU A 100 18.42 1.45 -6.17
C GLU A 100 17.83 0.85 -4.90
N MET A 101 18.19 -0.39 -4.60
CA MET A 101 17.69 -1.09 -3.41
C MET A 101 18.81 -1.26 -2.38
N VAL A 102 18.49 -0.91 -1.14
CA VAL A 102 19.39 -1.04 0.01
C VAL A 102 18.70 -1.80 1.13
N ASN A 103 19.45 -2.65 1.83
CA ASN A 103 18.94 -3.32 3.02
C ASN A 103 19.38 -2.52 4.26
N LEU A 104 18.43 -1.93 4.98
CA LEU A 104 18.71 -1.29 6.26
C LEU A 104 18.16 -2.17 7.38
N GLU A 105 19.03 -2.94 8.04
CA GLU A 105 18.67 -3.80 9.19
C GLU A 105 17.45 -4.71 8.92
N GLY A 106 17.47 -5.39 7.78
CA GLY A 106 16.43 -6.31 7.36
C GLY A 106 15.23 -5.64 6.67
N VAL A 107 15.23 -4.32 6.52
CA VAL A 107 14.21 -3.60 5.76
C VAL A 107 14.74 -3.31 4.36
N LEU A 108 14.04 -3.82 3.36
CA LEU A 108 14.28 -3.47 1.97
C LEU A 108 13.79 -2.04 1.72
N ILE A 109 14.71 -1.13 1.40
CA ILE A 109 14.44 0.25 1.04
C ILE A 109 14.72 0.42 -0.45
N ARG A 110 13.72 0.91 -1.18
CA ARG A 110 13.83 1.29 -2.60
C ARG A 110 14.02 2.79 -2.67
N LEU A 111 15.24 3.22 -2.95
CA LEU A 111 15.63 4.61 -3.10
C LEU A 111 15.30 5.08 -4.51
N LEU A 112 14.47 6.12 -4.61
CA LEU A 112 14.21 6.83 -5.86
C LEU A 112 14.96 8.16 -5.84
N ASP A 113 15.91 8.32 -6.76
CA ASP A 113 16.63 9.58 -6.92
C ASP A 113 15.90 10.50 -7.90
N THR A 114 15.52 11.69 -7.44
CA THR A 114 15.00 12.72 -8.34
C THR A 114 16.13 13.41 -9.13
N ALA A 115 17.41 13.18 -8.80
CA ALA A 115 18.58 13.77 -9.48
C ALA A 115 19.37 12.82 -10.39
N GLY A 116 19.37 11.50 -10.16
CA GLY A 116 19.95 10.50 -11.09
C GLY A 116 19.23 10.44 -12.44
N LEU A 117 18.04 11.03 -12.52
CA LEU A 117 17.27 11.26 -13.75
C LEU A 117 17.86 12.35 -14.66
N ARG A 118 18.94 13.05 -14.27
CA ARG A 118 19.55 14.16 -15.04
C ARG A 118 20.65 13.75 -16.02
N ALA A 119 20.99 12.46 -16.16
CA ALA A 119 21.97 12.05 -17.16
C ALA A 119 21.42 11.99 -18.60
N PHE A 120 20.10 12.09 -18.79
CA PHE A 120 19.49 12.22 -20.10
C PHE A 120 18.88 13.61 -20.28
N GLU A 121 19.71 14.45 -20.92
CA GLU A 121 19.34 15.55 -21.80
C GLU A 121 18.79 16.82 -21.14
N SER A 122 19.61 17.87 -21.31
CA SER A 122 19.20 19.27 -21.33
C SER A 122 17.89 19.46 -22.11
N ASP A 123 17.03 20.34 -21.57
CA ASP A 123 15.80 20.91 -22.16
C ASP A 123 14.42 20.30 -21.83
N LEU A 124 14.24 19.64 -20.66
CA LEU A 124 12.93 19.21 -20.16
C LEU A 124 12.68 19.55 -18.68
N GLU A 125 12.66 20.84 -18.34
CA GLU A 125 12.48 21.29 -16.95
C GLU A 125 11.05 21.04 -16.41
N ARG A 126 10.01 21.15 -17.25
CA ARG A 126 8.61 20.87 -16.84
C ARG A 126 8.34 19.39 -16.59
N GLU A 127 8.87 18.52 -17.45
CA GLU A 127 8.68 17.08 -17.30
C GLU A 127 9.46 16.54 -16.10
N GLY A 128 10.64 17.12 -15.80
CA GLY A 128 11.38 16.85 -14.57
C GLY A 128 10.60 17.21 -13.30
N ILE A 129 9.90 18.34 -13.29
CA ILE A 129 9.04 18.75 -12.17
C ILE A 129 7.85 17.80 -12.01
N ALA A 130 7.10 17.53 -13.09
CA ALA A 130 5.93 16.64 -13.04
C ALA A 130 6.30 15.21 -12.60
N ARG A 131 7.45 14.69 -13.04
CA ARG A 131 7.96 13.38 -12.61
C ARG A 131 8.38 13.39 -11.13
N THR A 132 8.98 14.47 -10.66
CA THR A 132 9.33 14.65 -9.24
C THR A 132 8.08 14.67 -8.37
N GLU A 133 7.05 15.42 -8.77
CA GLU A 133 5.76 15.46 -8.07
C GLU A 133 5.10 14.08 -8.01
N LYS A 134 5.04 13.36 -9.14
CA LYS A 134 4.51 11.99 -9.19
C LYS A 134 5.27 11.04 -8.26
N SER A 135 6.60 11.16 -8.21
CA SER A 135 7.43 10.34 -7.33
C SER A 135 7.16 10.66 -5.85
N LEU A 136 7.04 11.95 -5.51
CA LEU A 136 6.70 12.39 -4.15
C LEU A 136 5.31 11.95 -3.70
N GLN A 137 4.34 11.88 -4.62
CA GLN A 137 2.99 11.35 -4.33
C GLN A 137 2.98 9.85 -4.04
N LEU A 138 3.89 9.10 -4.66
CA LEU A 138 3.99 7.64 -4.51
C LEU A 138 5.01 7.21 -3.44
N ALA A 139 5.61 8.17 -2.73
CA ALA A 139 6.61 7.94 -1.71
C ALA A 139 5.97 7.43 -0.42
N ASP A 140 6.50 6.34 0.13
CA ASP A 140 6.17 5.88 1.47
C ASP A 140 6.87 6.79 2.51
N LEU A 141 8.08 7.26 2.19
CA LEU A 141 8.84 8.20 2.99
C LEU A 141 9.61 9.18 2.11
N ARG A 142 9.64 10.46 2.50
CA ARG A 142 10.30 11.53 1.77
C ARG A 142 11.52 12.01 2.56
N LEU A 143 12.68 12.06 1.92
CA LEU A 143 13.91 12.64 2.45
C LEU A 143 14.14 13.99 1.78
N HIS A 144 13.81 15.07 2.47
CA HIS A 144 13.97 16.42 1.96
C HIS A 144 15.32 16.98 2.40
N ILE A 145 16.27 17.05 1.47
CA ILE A 145 17.63 17.50 1.75
C ILE A 145 17.85 18.96 1.34
N ALA A 146 18.49 19.72 2.23
CA ALA A 146 18.95 21.08 1.99
C ALA A 146 20.43 21.24 2.34
N ASP A 147 21.09 22.18 1.67
CA ASP A 147 22.43 22.63 2.03
C ASP A 147 22.32 23.66 3.16
N ARG A 148 22.86 23.34 4.34
CA ARG A 148 22.82 24.26 5.49
C ARG A 148 23.86 25.37 5.44
N ASN A 149 24.86 25.25 4.58
CA ASN A 149 25.88 26.29 4.39
C ASN A 149 25.37 27.43 3.49
N ALA A 150 24.34 27.16 2.69
CA ALA A 150 23.65 28.17 1.89
C ALA A 150 22.46 28.78 2.65
N PRO A 151 22.06 30.03 2.33
CA PRO A 151 20.83 30.61 2.83
C PRO A 151 19.62 29.73 2.53
N LYS A 152 18.66 29.68 3.47
CA LYS A 152 17.46 28.88 3.30
C LYS A 152 16.68 29.30 2.05
N PRO A 153 16.42 28.39 1.09
CA PRO A 153 15.63 28.73 -0.09
C PRO A 153 14.23 29.23 0.29
N ALA A 154 13.73 30.25 -0.39
CA ALA A 154 12.40 30.81 -0.13
C ALA A 154 11.27 29.77 -0.30
N HIS A 155 11.44 28.83 -1.24
CA HIS A 155 10.50 27.75 -1.51
C HIS A 155 10.72 26.50 -0.65
N PHE A 156 11.65 26.53 0.32
CA PHE A 156 11.83 25.41 1.24
C PHE A 156 10.62 25.33 2.19
N ASN A 157 9.71 24.43 1.86
CA ASN A 157 8.42 24.23 2.54
C ASN A 157 8.41 22.99 3.45
N GLY A 158 9.58 22.41 3.74
CA GLY A 158 9.70 21.25 4.62
C GLY A 158 9.05 21.55 5.97
N ARG A 159 8.07 20.74 6.36
CA ARG A 159 7.37 20.85 7.65
C ARG A 159 7.94 19.80 8.60
N ALA A 160 8.58 20.25 9.67
CA ALA A 160 9.05 19.32 10.68
C ALA A 160 7.85 18.66 11.38
N GLY A 161 7.96 17.35 11.61
CA GLY A 161 6.92 16.56 12.26
C GLY A 161 5.90 15.90 11.31
N GLU A 162 5.99 16.11 9.99
CA GLU A 162 5.23 15.30 9.03
C GLU A 162 5.67 13.83 9.12
N PRO A 163 4.77 12.87 9.37
CA PRO A 163 5.14 11.48 9.68
C PRO A 163 5.86 10.79 8.51
N ASN A 164 5.58 11.20 7.29
CA ASN A 164 6.17 10.67 6.04
C ASN A 164 7.24 11.58 5.42
N GLU A 165 7.78 12.55 6.17
CA GLU A 165 8.88 13.41 5.71
C GLU A 165 9.97 13.52 6.79
N ILE A 166 11.22 13.33 6.38
CA ILE A 166 12.41 13.60 7.19
C ILE A 166 13.16 14.76 6.53
N LEU A 167 13.33 15.84 7.30
CA LEU A 167 14.11 17.00 6.87
C LEU A 167 15.58 16.78 7.22
N VAL A 168 16.45 16.97 6.23
CA VAL A 168 17.89 16.71 6.33
C VAL A 168 18.67 17.95 5.91
N LEU A 169 19.48 18.48 6.82
CA LEU A 169 20.40 19.58 6.60
C LEU A 169 21.81 19.03 6.42
N ASN A 170 22.22 18.91 5.17
CA ASN A 170 23.51 18.37 4.77
C ASN A 170 24.63 19.41 4.82
N LYS A 171 25.87 18.95 4.73
CA LYS A 171 27.12 19.72 4.83
C LYS A 171 27.37 20.26 6.25
N SER A 172 27.14 19.43 7.28
CA SER A 172 27.44 19.78 8.68
C SER A 172 28.92 19.99 8.98
N ASP A 173 29.80 19.58 8.08
CA ASP A 173 31.23 19.90 8.08
C ASP A 173 31.54 21.37 7.74
N LEU A 174 30.56 22.12 7.23
CA LEU A 174 30.70 23.53 6.87
C LEU A 174 29.93 24.46 7.83
N PRO A 175 30.25 25.77 7.87
CA PRO A 175 29.51 26.74 8.66
C PRO A 175 28.02 26.76 8.30
N GLU A 176 27.14 26.89 9.29
CA GLU A 176 25.69 26.96 9.08
C GLU A 176 25.20 28.40 8.87
N ALA A 177 24.33 28.60 7.88
CA ALA A 177 23.66 29.88 7.67
C ALA A 177 22.63 30.16 8.78
N SER A 178 22.47 31.44 9.14
CA SER A 178 21.67 31.86 10.29
C SER A 178 20.22 31.37 10.28
N GLU A 179 19.63 31.23 9.10
CA GLU A 179 18.24 30.80 8.92
C GLU A 179 18.00 29.33 9.33
N TRP A 180 19.06 28.54 9.45
CA TRP A 180 18.98 27.10 9.74
C TRP A 180 19.25 26.76 11.21
N LYS A 181 19.83 27.66 12.01
CA LYS A 181 20.31 27.36 13.38
C LYS A 181 19.29 26.65 14.26
N ASP A 182 18.07 27.17 14.30
CA ASP A 182 16.98 26.63 15.11
C ASP A 182 15.96 25.82 14.30
N PHE A 183 16.27 25.54 13.03
CA PHE A 183 15.35 24.82 12.16
C PHE A 183 15.29 23.33 12.55
N PRO A 184 14.12 22.75 12.85
CA PRO A 184 14.01 21.36 13.31
C PRO A 184 14.24 20.35 12.17
N ALA A 185 15.47 19.85 12.04
CA ALA A 185 15.90 18.91 11.01
C ALA A 185 17.13 18.10 11.46
N LEU A 186 17.38 16.94 10.88
CA LEU A 186 18.60 16.18 11.13
C LEU A 186 19.78 16.85 10.42
N ARG A 187 20.90 17.05 11.12
CA ARG A 187 22.14 17.57 10.52
C ARG A 187 23.03 16.40 10.14
N ILE A 188 23.50 16.39 8.90
CA ILE A 188 24.42 15.35 8.41
C ILE A 188 25.56 15.96 7.60
N SER A 189 26.64 15.20 7.43
CA SER A 189 27.63 15.45 6.40
C SER A 189 27.80 14.20 5.56
N CYS A 190 27.36 14.27 4.29
CA CYS A 190 27.67 13.21 3.33
C CYS A 190 29.18 13.13 3.03
N ALA A 191 29.96 14.18 3.30
CA ALA A 191 31.40 14.21 3.06
C ALA A 191 32.16 13.43 4.14
N THR A 192 31.82 13.63 5.41
CA THR A 192 32.51 12.96 6.53
C THR A 192 31.81 11.68 6.99
N GLY A 193 30.50 11.56 6.76
CA GLY A 193 29.64 10.49 7.27
C GLY A 193 28.96 10.82 8.60
N ASP A 194 29.23 11.99 9.17
CA ASP A 194 28.60 12.46 10.41
C ASP A 194 27.07 12.58 10.26
N GLY A 195 26.32 12.18 11.28
CA GLY A 195 24.85 12.21 11.28
C GLY A 195 24.16 11.13 10.42
N LEU A 196 24.90 10.34 9.63
CA LEU A 196 24.30 9.28 8.81
C LEU A 196 23.74 8.09 9.61
N PRO A 197 24.39 7.61 10.70
CA PRO A 197 23.80 6.59 11.56
C PRO A 197 22.45 7.03 12.15
N GLU A 198 22.35 8.27 12.61
CA GLU A 198 21.12 8.86 13.16
C GLU A 198 20.03 8.98 12.09
N LEU A 199 20.40 9.36 10.87
CA LEU A 199 19.47 9.37 9.73
C LEU A 199 18.95 7.96 9.42
N LYS A 200 19.81 6.94 9.46
CA LYS A 200 19.41 5.55 9.26
C LYS A 200 18.41 5.10 10.34
N GLU A 201 18.70 5.39 11.60
CA GLU A 201 17.81 5.07 12.72
C GLU A 201 16.46 5.78 12.58
N GLU A 202 16.44 7.06 12.19
CA GLU A 202 15.20 7.81 11.96
C GLU A 202 14.39 7.22 10.80
N ILE A 203 15.04 6.86 9.68
CA ILE A 203 14.36 6.17 8.56
C ILE A 203 13.69 4.90 9.07
N LEU A 204 14.41 4.07 9.83
CA LEU A 204 13.88 2.81 10.37
C LEU A 204 12.75 3.05 11.39
N ALA A 205 12.84 4.10 12.20
CA ALA A 205 11.80 4.48 13.15
C ALA A 205 10.51 4.89 12.42
N ARG A 206 10.60 5.72 11.37
CA ARG A 206 9.42 6.11 10.56
C ARG A 206 8.79 4.93 9.84
N VAL A 207 9.63 4.04 9.28
CA VAL A 207 9.15 2.80 8.66
C VAL A 207 8.37 1.94 9.65
N ARG A 208 8.87 1.78 10.88
CA ARG A 208 8.19 1.02 11.94
C ARG A 208 6.87 1.68 12.36
N GLN A 209 6.86 2.99 12.58
CA GLN A 209 5.66 3.73 13.01
C GLN A 209 4.51 3.66 12.00
N GLN A 210 4.83 3.55 10.70
CA GLN A 210 3.84 3.43 9.63
C GLN A 210 3.39 1.97 9.39
N ASN A 211 3.71 1.03 10.30
CA ASN A 211 3.47 -0.42 10.14
C ASN A 211 4.06 -1.02 8.85
N LEU A 212 5.09 -0.40 8.28
CA LEU A 212 5.79 -0.90 7.09
C LEU A 212 6.77 -2.04 7.45
N ARG A 213 6.74 -2.56 8.69
CA ARG A 213 7.40 -3.79 9.12
C ARG A 213 6.33 -4.80 9.57
N PRO A 214 5.93 -5.75 8.72
CA PRO A 214 4.92 -6.72 9.12
C PRO A 214 5.49 -7.80 10.04
N GLU A 215 4.90 -7.96 11.22
CA GLU A 215 5.18 -9.09 12.12
C GLU A 215 4.33 -10.32 11.79
N SER A 216 3.25 -10.19 11.00
CA SER A 216 2.35 -11.32 10.69
C SER A 216 1.48 -11.16 9.42
N ALA A 217 1.94 -10.45 8.39
CA ALA A 217 1.10 -10.14 7.23
C ALA A 217 0.96 -11.31 6.25
N ILE A 218 -0.27 -11.69 5.94
CA ILE A 218 -0.59 -12.48 4.75
C ILE A 218 -0.27 -11.60 3.54
N ALA A 219 0.87 -11.84 2.88
CA ALA A 219 1.29 -11.03 1.75
C ALA A 219 0.41 -11.30 0.51
N ILE A 220 -0.71 -10.60 0.37
CA ILE A 220 -1.56 -10.69 -0.83
C ILE A 220 -0.89 -9.94 -2.00
N ASN A 221 -0.88 -10.53 -3.20
CA ASN A 221 -0.29 -9.93 -4.41
C ASN A 221 -1.31 -9.04 -5.16
N THR A 222 -0.87 -8.32 -6.20
CA THR A 222 -1.74 -7.45 -7.01
C THR A 222 -2.99 -8.18 -7.52
N ARG A 223 -2.85 -9.43 -7.96
CA ARG A 223 -3.96 -10.27 -8.41
C ARG A 223 -4.96 -10.53 -7.29
N HIS A 224 -4.48 -10.93 -6.11
CA HIS A 224 -5.33 -11.16 -4.94
C HIS A 224 -6.04 -9.87 -4.51
N ARG A 225 -5.35 -8.73 -4.56
CA ARG A 225 -5.93 -7.41 -4.28
C ARG A 225 -7.05 -7.08 -5.25
N ASP A 226 -6.85 -7.30 -6.55
CA ASP A 226 -7.87 -7.04 -7.56
C ASP A 226 -9.10 -7.95 -7.38
N CYS A 227 -8.88 -9.21 -7.02
CA CYS A 227 -9.95 -10.16 -6.68
C CYS A 227 -10.73 -9.71 -5.43
N LEU A 228 -10.04 -9.33 -4.36
CA LEU A 228 -10.66 -8.87 -3.12
C LEU A 228 -11.40 -7.53 -3.30
N ARG A 229 -10.88 -6.63 -4.13
CA ARG A 229 -11.56 -5.37 -4.46
C ARG A 229 -12.86 -5.61 -5.23
N ARG A 230 -12.86 -6.48 -6.24
CA ARG A 230 -14.09 -6.88 -6.94
C ARG A 230 -15.10 -7.54 -6.00
N ALA A 231 -14.62 -8.37 -5.08
CA ALA A 231 -15.48 -8.99 -4.07
C ALA A 231 -16.12 -7.94 -3.16
N LEU A 232 -15.35 -6.94 -2.70
CA LEU A 232 -15.86 -5.83 -1.88
C LEU A 232 -16.90 -5.01 -2.66
N GLU A 233 -16.58 -4.60 -3.88
CA GLU A 233 -17.49 -3.85 -4.75
C GLU A 233 -18.81 -4.61 -5.01
N SER A 234 -18.77 -5.93 -5.03
CA SER A 234 -19.97 -6.77 -5.20
C SER A 234 -20.75 -6.92 -3.89
N CYS A 235 -20.08 -7.05 -2.74
CA CYS A 235 -20.74 -7.04 -1.43
C CYS A 235 -21.46 -5.71 -1.15
N ASP A 236 -20.84 -4.58 -1.52
CA ASP A 236 -21.44 -3.24 -1.36
C ASP A 236 -22.71 -3.09 -2.21
N ARG A 237 -22.74 -3.67 -3.43
CA ARG A 237 -23.94 -3.71 -4.26
C ARG A 237 -25.03 -4.58 -3.64
N ALA A 238 -24.69 -5.76 -3.14
CA ALA A 238 -25.62 -6.65 -2.44
C ALA A 238 -26.25 -5.96 -1.22
N GLN A 239 -25.46 -5.23 -0.42
CA GLN A 239 -25.95 -4.45 0.73
C GLN A 239 -26.88 -3.33 0.30
N THR A 240 -26.53 -2.61 -0.76
CA THR A 240 -27.36 -1.53 -1.30
C THR A 240 -28.69 -2.09 -1.78
N ALA A 241 -28.68 -3.19 -2.54
CA ALA A 241 -29.89 -3.85 -3.02
C ALA A 241 -30.80 -4.31 -1.87
N LEU A 242 -30.22 -4.89 -0.81
CA LEU A 242 -30.96 -5.29 0.38
C LEU A 242 -31.56 -4.08 1.12
N GLY A 243 -30.78 -3.01 1.32
CA GLY A 243 -31.22 -1.79 2.02
C GLY A 243 -32.27 -0.98 1.26
N GLU A 244 -32.27 -1.03 -0.07
CA GLU A 244 -33.29 -0.44 -0.93
C GLU A 244 -34.55 -1.32 -1.05
N GLY A 245 -34.55 -2.53 -0.48
CA GLY A 245 -35.67 -3.45 -0.53
C GLY A 245 -35.90 -4.06 -1.92
N LEU A 246 -34.84 -4.24 -2.70
CA LEU A 246 -34.90 -4.96 -3.98
C LEU A 246 -35.15 -6.46 -3.77
N SER A 247 -35.52 -7.17 -4.84
CA SER A 247 -35.72 -8.62 -4.80
C SER A 247 -34.45 -9.36 -4.36
N ALA A 248 -34.64 -10.46 -3.62
CA ALA A 248 -33.58 -11.36 -3.18
C ALA A 248 -32.69 -11.88 -4.34
N GLU A 249 -33.25 -11.98 -5.55
CA GLU A 249 -32.50 -12.36 -6.76
C GLU A 249 -31.35 -11.39 -7.09
N TYR A 250 -31.53 -10.08 -6.87
CA TYR A 250 -30.47 -9.10 -7.09
C TYR A 250 -29.32 -9.30 -6.09
N VAL A 251 -29.68 -9.54 -4.82
CA VAL A 251 -28.72 -9.78 -3.74
C VAL A 251 -27.94 -11.07 -4.02
N ALA A 252 -28.61 -12.14 -4.48
CA ALA A 252 -27.99 -13.42 -4.83
C ALA A 252 -26.93 -13.27 -5.93
N VAL A 253 -27.26 -12.55 -7.01
CA VAL A 253 -26.34 -12.33 -8.15
C VAL A 253 -25.06 -11.61 -7.70
N ASP A 254 -25.18 -10.54 -6.92
CA ASP A 254 -24.01 -9.78 -6.44
C ASP A 254 -23.15 -10.62 -5.47
N LEU A 255 -23.77 -11.46 -4.65
CA LEU A 255 -23.04 -12.36 -3.75
C LEU A 255 -22.33 -13.51 -4.47
N ASP A 256 -22.94 -14.06 -5.52
CA ASP A 256 -22.30 -15.07 -6.38
C ASP A 256 -21.05 -14.47 -7.07
N GLU A 257 -21.14 -13.21 -7.52
CA GLU A 257 -19.98 -12.49 -8.07
C GLU A 257 -18.88 -12.26 -7.02
N ALA A 258 -19.26 -11.92 -5.78
CA ALA A 258 -18.33 -11.81 -4.66
C ALA A 258 -17.65 -13.15 -4.36
N LEU A 259 -18.41 -14.25 -4.31
CA LEU A 259 -17.91 -15.60 -4.07
C LEU A 259 -16.94 -16.05 -5.16
N ARG A 260 -17.26 -15.82 -6.44
CA ARG A 260 -16.34 -16.11 -7.57
C ARG A 260 -15.04 -15.33 -7.43
N SER A 261 -15.14 -14.04 -7.14
CA SER A 261 -13.97 -13.18 -6.95
C SER A 261 -13.08 -13.65 -5.80
N VAL A 262 -13.67 -14.07 -4.66
CA VAL A 262 -12.92 -14.69 -3.55
C VAL A 262 -12.34 -16.06 -3.94
N GLY A 263 -13.09 -16.86 -4.68
CA GLY A 263 -12.67 -18.18 -5.18
C GLY A 263 -11.44 -18.10 -6.09
N GLU A 264 -11.37 -17.09 -6.96
CA GLU A 264 -10.20 -16.82 -7.81
C GLU A 264 -8.92 -16.60 -6.99
N VAL A 265 -9.00 -16.05 -5.78
CA VAL A 265 -7.82 -15.91 -4.89
C VAL A 265 -7.21 -17.27 -4.57
N ILE A 266 -8.06 -18.26 -4.30
CA ILE A 266 -7.71 -19.61 -3.87
C ILE A 266 -7.46 -20.55 -5.07
N GLY A 267 -7.91 -20.16 -6.26
CA GLY A 267 -7.88 -20.99 -7.47
C GLY A 267 -8.99 -22.05 -7.52
N VAL A 268 -10.07 -21.83 -6.76
CA VAL A 268 -11.24 -22.71 -6.71
C VAL A 268 -12.46 -21.93 -7.16
N VAL A 269 -13.13 -22.41 -8.21
CA VAL A 269 -14.46 -21.93 -8.60
C VAL A 269 -15.30 -23.19 -8.71
N ASP A 270 -16.16 -23.45 -7.72
CA ASP A 270 -17.01 -24.62 -7.74
C ASP A 270 -18.41 -24.29 -7.24
N VAL A 271 -19.40 -24.45 -8.13
CA VAL A 271 -20.81 -24.11 -7.93
C VAL A 271 -21.53 -25.22 -7.15
N GLU A 272 -21.01 -26.46 -7.18
CA GLU A 272 -21.63 -27.62 -6.50
C GLU A 272 -21.71 -27.45 -4.97
N GLN A 273 -20.79 -26.68 -4.38
CA GLN A 273 -20.76 -26.46 -2.92
C GLN A 273 -21.91 -25.58 -2.40
N ILE A 274 -22.50 -24.75 -3.26
CA ILE A 274 -23.67 -23.93 -2.90
C ILE A 274 -24.89 -24.82 -2.73
N LEU A 275 -25.12 -25.72 -3.70
CA LEU A 275 -26.22 -26.69 -3.68
C LEU A 275 -26.12 -27.61 -2.46
N ASP A 276 -24.94 -28.17 -2.19
CA ASP A 276 -24.70 -29.00 -1.00
C ASP A 276 -25.02 -28.24 0.30
N SER A 277 -24.67 -26.94 0.36
CA SER A 277 -24.96 -26.08 1.52
C SER A 277 -26.48 -25.90 1.72
N VAL A 278 -27.23 -25.60 0.66
CA VAL A 278 -28.70 -25.44 0.71
C VAL A 278 -29.38 -26.67 1.29
N PHE A 279 -29.08 -27.86 0.76
CA PHE A 279 -29.70 -29.11 1.23
C PHE A 279 -29.26 -29.51 2.65
N SER A 280 -28.04 -29.15 3.04
CA SER A 280 -27.54 -29.44 4.39
C SER A 280 -28.15 -28.55 5.47
N GLN A 281 -28.42 -27.27 5.17
CA GLN A 281 -28.88 -26.28 6.15
C GLN A 281 -30.39 -26.30 6.35
N PHE A 282 -31.17 -26.49 5.28
CA PHE A 282 -32.63 -26.28 5.34
C PHE A 282 -33.46 -27.58 5.36
N CYS A 283 -32.84 -28.77 5.38
CA CYS A 283 -33.53 -30.07 5.35
C CYS A 283 -34.58 -30.21 4.22
N ILE A 284 -34.37 -29.52 3.09
CA ILE A 284 -35.30 -29.50 1.96
C ILE A 284 -35.31 -30.86 1.26
N GLY A 285 -36.50 -31.43 1.05
CA GLY A 285 -36.69 -32.69 0.34
C GLY A 285 -36.61 -33.98 1.18
N LYS A 286 -36.80 -33.91 2.50
CA LYS A 286 -37.03 -35.09 3.38
C LYS A 286 -38.51 -35.34 3.67
#